data_AF-A0A1J1GWG8-F1
#
_entry.id   AF-A0A1J1GWG8-F1
#
_cell.length_a   1.000
_cell.length_b   1.000
_cell.length_c   1.000
_cell.angle_alpha   90.00
_cell.angle_beta   90.00
_cell.angle_gamma   90.00
#
_symmetry.space_group_name_H-M   'P 1'
#
loop_
_entity.id
_entity.type
_entity.pdbx_description
1 polymer ?
#
loop_
_entity_poly.entity_id
_entity_poly.type
_entity_poly.pdbx_seq_one_letter_code
_entity_poly.pdbx_strand_id
1 'polypeptide(L)'
;MCELFLLFKHQKVDIFKIPPRPFEGHRAELWTEKIWEGFVVLYIKNDQIILKLVDENEVLFAQCVIPHNYETVVEKAIDSSRYFSIRVENTNDKNEIMYSFIGIFFEERTVAFNFLCTINDFYRFKIFNSKFNSVIEKKKLHKMNEGEKITIKIKGLKVKERKETNDKNFDLESPK
;
A
#
# COMPACT_ATOMS: atom_id res chain seq x y z
N MET A 1 -4.62 -19.15 -10.82
CA MET A 1 -3.98 -19.31 -9.50
C MET A 1 -4.09 -17.94 -8.83
N CYS A 2 -4.84 -17.78 -7.74
CA CYS A 2 -4.94 -16.48 -7.06
C CYS A 2 -3.65 -16.29 -6.25
N GLU A 3 -2.73 -15.48 -6.74
CA GLU A 3 -1.52 -15.13 -5.98
C GLU A 3 -1.90 -14.23 -4.80
N LEU A 4 -1.35 -14.55 -3.64
CA LEU A 4 -1.52 -13.80 -2.40
C LEU A 4 -0.15 -13.21 -2.02
N PHE A 5 -0.01 -11.89 -2.07
CA PHE A 5 1.25 -11.23 -1.74
C PHE A 5 1.20 -10.72 -0.30
N LEU A 6 2.19 -11.06 0.52
CA LEU A 6 2.31 -10.54 1.87
C LEU A 6 2.77 -9.08 1.83
N LEU A 7 2.01 -8.18 2.45
CA LEU A 7 2.29 -6.75 2.48
C LEU A 7 2.77 -6.28 3.87
N PHE A 8 2.20 -6.82 4.95
CA PHE A 8 2.56 -6.49 6.32
C PHE A 8 2.24 -7.66 7.25
N LYS A 9 3.09 -7.94 8.24
CA LYS A 9 2.82 -8.92 9.30
C LYS A 9 3.36 -8.38 10.62
N HIS A 10 2.57 -8.45 11.69
CA HIS A 10 3.01 -8.14 13.04
C HIS A 10 2.39 -9.12 14.05
N GLN A 11 3.16 -9.53 15.07
CA GLN A 11 2.82 -10.63 15.96
C GLN A 11 1.97 -10.26 17.17
N LYS A 12 2.13 -9.05 17.73
CA LYS A 12 1.47 -8.68 18.97
C LYS A 12 0.45 -7.58 18.73
N VAL A 13 -0.79 -8.01 18.59
CA VAL A 13 -1.93 -7.11 18.39
C VAL A 13 -3.05 -7.52 19.32
N ASP A 14 -3.56 -6.54 20.06
CA ASP A 14 -4.72 -6.74 20.92
C ASP A 14 -5.99 -6.31 20.20
N ILE A 15 -7.05 -7.10 20.34
CA ILE A 15 -8.37 -6.78 19.83
C ILE A 15 -9.31 -6.47 20.99
N PHE A 16 -10.03 -5.37 20.83
CA PHE A 16 -11.04 -4.86 21.75
C PHE A 16 -12.41 -4.91 21.12
N LYS A 17 -13.42 -5.14 21.95
CA LYS A 17 -14.81 -4.93 21.58
C LYS A 17 -15.09 -3.43 21.58
N ILE A 18 -15.72 -2.92 20.53
CA ILE A 18 -16.02 -1.50 20.40
C ILE A 18 -17.52 -1.26 20.22
N PRO A 19 -18.05 -0.15 20.77
CA PRO A 19 -19.43 0.23 20.54
C PRO A 19 -19.65 0.64 19.06
N PRO A 20 -20.90 0.67 18.58
CA PRO A 20 -21.23 1.25 17.29
C PRO A 20 -20.66 2.65 17.12
N ARG A 21 -20.28 3.00 15.89
CA ARG A 21 -19.60 4.26 15.56
C ARG A 21 -20.42 5.48 16.02
N PRO A 22 -19.93 6.30 16.97
CA PRO A 22 -20.58 7.56 17.33
C PRO A 22 -20.31 8.62 16.24
N PHE A 23 -21.11 9.70 16.23
CA PHE A 23 -20.98 10.76 15.22
C PHE A 23 -19.60 11.44 15.21
N GLU A 24 -18.97 11.56 16.39
CA GLU A 24 -17.65 12.16 16.53
C GLU A 24 -16.49 11.27 16.02
N GLY A 25 -16.73 9.97 15.85
CA GLY A 25 -15.69 8.96 15.60
C GLY A 25 -15.29 8.20 16.87
N HIS A 26 -14.55 7.09 16.69
CA HIS A 26 -14.18 6.25 17.83
C HIS A 26 -13.09 6.88 18.71
N ARG A 27 -13.25 6.72 20.03
CA ARG A 27 -12.24 7.08 21.04
C ARG A 27 -11.72 5.83 21.73
N ALA A 28 -10.40 5.71 21.83
CA ALA A 28 -9.73 4.54 22.41
C ALA A 28 -10.00 4.41 23.92
N GLU A 29 -10.17 5.53 24.63
CA GLU A 29 -10.54 5.55 26.06
C GLU A 29 -11.80 4.73 26.38
N LEU A 30 -12.74 4.60 25.43
CA LEU A 30 -13.99 3.86 25.63
C LEU A 30 -13.85 2.33 25.44
N TRP A 31 -12.68 1.86 25.01
CA TRP A 31 -12.46 0.45 24.66
C TRP A 31 -11.86 -0.29 25.85
N THR A 32 -12.73 -0.86 26.69
CA THR A 32 -12.32 -1.48 27.97
C THR A 32 -12.15 -2.99 27.90
N GLU A 33 -12.88 -3.67 27.01
CA GLU A 33 -12.94 -5.13 26.95
C GLU A 33 -12.01 -5.67 25.84
N LYS A 34 -10.85 -6.21 26.25
CA LYS A 34 -9.98 -7.00 25.35
C LYS A 34 -10.60 -8.38 25.15
N ILE A 35 -10.82 -8.75 23.89
CA ILE A 35 -11.46 -10.03 23.51
C ILE A 35 -10.48 -11.06 22.95
N TRP A 36 -9.36 -10.61 22.37
CA TRP A 36 -8.43 -11.49 21.68
C TRP A 36 -7.03 -10.85 21.53
N GLU A 37 -6.03 -11.69 21.31
CA GLU A 37 -4.64 -11.30 21.01
C GLU A 37 -4.07 -12.23 19.94
N GLY A 38 -3.26 -11.67 19.03
CA GLY A 38 -2.53 -12.44 18.04
C GLY A 38 -1.92 -11.59 16.94
N PHE A 39 -1.83 -12.15 15.75
CA PHE A 39 -1.11 -11.58 14.62
C PHE A 39 -2.06 -10.83 13.69
N VAL A 40 -1.63 -9.68 13.20
CA VAL A 40 -2.26 -9.02 12.06
C VAL A 40 -1.42 -9.26 10.81
N VAL A 41 -2.10 -9.62 9.72
CA VAL A 41 -1.47 -9.85 8.42
C VAL A 41 -2.24 -9.16 7.32
N LEU A 42 -1.56 -8.32 6.55
CA LEU A 42 -2.09 -7.72 5.33
C LEU A 42 -1.58 -8.48 4.12
N TYR A 43 -2.50 -8.90 3.28
CA TYR A 43 -2.22 -9.51 1.99
C TYR A 43 -2.79 -8.68 0.87
N ILE A 44 -2.20 -8.77 -0.31
CA ILE A 44 -2.81 -8.30 -1.56
C ILE A 44 -3.38 -9.51 -2.29
N LYS A 45 -4.68 -9.44 -2.61
CA LYS A 45 -5.38 -10.41 -3.45
C LYS A 45 -6.26 -9.65 -4.43
N ASN A 46 -6.18 -9.98 -5.72
CA ASN A 46 -7.01 -9.37 -6.76
C ASN A 46 -7.03 -7.82 -6.70
N ASP A 47 -5.86 -7.21 -6.46
CA ASP A 47 -5.69 -5.75 -6.39
C ASP A 47 -6.50 -5.08 -5.24
N GLN A 48 -6.79 -5.85 -4.20
CA GLN A 48 -7.39 -5.41 -2.94
C GLN A 48 -6.53 -5.87 -1.76
N ILE A 49 -6.53 -5.11 -0.67
CA ILE A 49 -5.89 -5.53 0.57
C ILE A 49 -6.88 -6.39 1.35
N ILE A 50 -6.41 -7.54 1.80
CA ILE A 50 -7.11 -8.40 2.75
C ILE A 50 -6.36 -8.34 4.07
N LEU A 51 -7.04 -7.86 5.10
CA LEU A 51 -6.59 -7.92 6.48
C LEU A 51 -7.07 -9.24 7.09
N LYS A 52 -6.15 -9.99 7.68
CA LYS A 52 -6.42 -11.19 8.46
C LYS A 52 -5.88 -11.04 9.86
N LEU A 53 -6.66 -11.53 10.82
CA LEU A 53 -6.27 -11.67 12.22
C LEU A 53 -6.14 -13.17 12.47
N VAL A 54 -4.94 -13.61 12.82
CA VAL A 54 -4.60 -15.03 12.98
C VAL A 54 -3.92 -15.25 14.32
N ASP A 55 -4.19 -16.38 14.97
CA ASP A 55 -3.55 -16.73 16.23
C ASP A 55 -2.14 -17.31 16.01
N GLU A 56 -1.50 -17.78 17.09
CA GLU A 56 -0.21 -18.47 17.05
C GLU A 56 -0.23 -19.78 16.24
N ASN A 57 -1.39 -20.40 16.10
CA ASN A 57 -1.62 -21.63 15.33
C ASN A 57 -2.06 -21.34 13.88
N GLU A 58 -1.99 -20.07 13.44
CA GLU A 58 -2.46 -19.59 12.14
C GLU A 58 -3.97 -19.80 11.88
N VAL A 59 -4.77 -19.98 12.93
CA VAL A 59 -6.23 -20.06 12.88
C VAL A 59 -6.79 -18.65 12.69
N LEU A 60 -7.65 -18.51 11.68
CA LEU A 60 -8.30 -17.25 11.34
C LEU A 60 -9.31 -16.86 12.43
N PHE A 61 -9.08 -15.72 13.06
CA PHE A 61 -10.04 -15.09 13.98
C PHE A 61 -11.04 -14.22 13.21
N ALA A 62 -10.53 -13.31 12.38
CA ALA A 62 -11.36 -12.42 11.57
C ALA A 62 -10.66 -12.06 10.25
N GLN A 63 -11.47 -11.76 9.25
CA GLN A 63 -11.00 -11.27 7.96
C GLN A 63 -11.79 -10.03 7.55
N CYS A 64 -11.10 -9.11 6.89
CA CYS A 64 -11.69 -7.91 6.32
C CYS A 64 -11.06 -7.61 4.96
N VAL A 65 -11.88 -7.22 3.98
CA VAL A 65 -11.40 -6.67 2.71
C VAL A 65 -11.39 -5.15 2.83
N ILE A 66 -10.23 -4.55 2.61
CA ILE A 66 -10.08 -3.10 2.63
C ILE A 66 -10.35 -2.60 1.20
N PRO A 67 -11.32 -1.69 1.00
CA PRO A 67 -11.56 -1.05 -0.29
C PRO A 67 -10.66 0.19 -0.45
N HIS A 68 -10.67 0.79 -1.64
CA HIS A 68 -9.99 2.06 -1.89
C HIS A 68 -10.41 3.17 -0.92
N ASN A 69 -11.69 3.21 -0.54
CA ASN A 69 -12.18 4.10 0.50
C ASN A 69 -11.94 3.51 1.90
N TYR A 70 -10.67 3.25 2.22
CA TYR A 70 -10.28 2.48 3.40
C TYR A 70 -10.72 3.16 4.70
N GLU A 71 -10.90 4.48 4.74
CA GLU A 71 -11.33 5.24 5.92
C GLU A 71 -12.69 4.78 6.47
N THR A 72 -13.54 4.20 5.63
CA THR A 72 -14.84 3.62 6.05
C THR A 72 -14.71 2.25 6.72
N VAL A 73 -13.56 1.61 6.56
CA VAL A 73 -13.28 0.25 7.02
C VAL A 73 -12.22 0.23 8.11
N VAL A 74 -11.21 1.08 8.00
CA VAL A 74 -10.11 1.26 8.95
C VAL A 74 -10.10 2.73 9.36
N GLU A 75 -10.64 3.01 10.54
CA GLU A 75 -10.72 4.34 11.12
C GLU A 75 -9.76 4.44 12.31
N LYS A 76 -8.92 5.47 12.32
CA LYS A 76 -8.02 5.73 13.45
C LYS A 76 -8.79 6.35 14.62
N ALA A 77 -8.49 5.95 15.85
CA ALA A 77 -9.04 6.60 17.03
C ALA A 77 -8.60 8.08 17.12
N ILE A 78 -9.47 8.95 17.63
CA ILE A 78 -9.24 10.41 17.66
C ILE A 78 -8.13 10.79 18.64
N ASP A 79 -8.14 10.15 19.80
CA ASP A 79 -7.29 10.39 20.96
C ASP A 79 -5.98 9.59 20.92
N SER A 80 -5.82 8.65 19.97
CA SER A 80 -4.68 7.75 19.94
C SER A 80 -4.16 7.41 18.55
N SER A 81 -2.83 7.35 18.42
CA SER A 81 -2.17 6.90 17.20
C SER A 81 -1.97 5.39 17.09
N ARG A 82 -2.36 4.65 18.13
CA ARG A 82 -2.13 3.20 18.24
C ARG A 82 -3.37 2.35 18.07
N TYR A 83 -4.55 2.98 18.06
CA TYR A 83 -5.83 2.30 18.03
C TYR A 83 -6.55 2.56 16.71
N PHE A 84 -7.14 1.51 16.15
CA PHE A 84 -7.86 1.53 14.88
C PHE A 84 -9.17 0.76 15.01
N SER A 85 -10.29 1.34 14.61
CA SER A 85 -11.56 0.65 14.43
C SER A 85 -11.54 -0.03 13.07
N ILE A 86 -11.83 -1.33 13.03
CA ILE A 86 -11.88 -2.12 11.80
C ILE A 86 -13.26 -2.72 11.63
N ARG A 87 -13.85 -2.50 10.46
CA ARG A 87 -15.11 -3.11 10.06
C ARG A 87 -14.86 -4.51 9.53
N VAL A 88 -15.35 -5.52 10.24
CA VAL A 88 -15.32 -6.92 9.82
C VAL A 88 -16.69 -7.36 9.30
N GLU A 89 -16.68 -8.27 8.34
CA GLU A 89 -17.89 -8.85 7.76
C GLU A 89 -18.18 -10.19 8.46
N ASN A 90 -19.34 -10.29 9.10
CA ASN A 90 -19.85 -11.52 9.67
C ASN A 90 -21.01 -12.03 8.80
N THR A 91 -21.01 -13.32 8.48
CA THR A 91 -22.15 -13.96 7.83
C THR A 91 -23.01 -14.62 8.90
N ASN A 92 -24.27 -14.20 9.01
CA ASN A 92 -25.23 -14.84 9.92
C ASN A 92 -25.75 -16.15 9.32
N ASP A 93 -26.43 -16.97 10.14
CA ASP A 93 -27.08 -18.24 9.75
C ASP A 93 -28.07 -18.13 8.57
N LYS A 94 -28.49 -16.90 8.24
CA LYS A 94 -29.37 -16.58 7.10
C LYS A 94 -28.62 -16.21 5.81
N ASN A 95 -27.30 -16.36 5.77
CA ASN A 95 -26.42 -15.91 4.69
C ASN A 95 -26.45 -14.39 4.43
N GLU A 96 -26.92 -13.60 5.40
CA GLU A 96 -26.88 -12.14 5.34
C GLU A 96 -25.53 -11.63 5.86
N ILE A 97 -24.96 -10.65 5.16
CA ILE A 97 -23.70 -10.00 5.56
C ILE A 97 -24.03 -8.91 6.58
N MET A 98 -23.59 -9.11 7.82
CA MET A 98 -23.63 -8.11 8.88
C MET A 98 -22.23 -7.52 9.09
N TYR A 99 -22.18 -6.19 9.19
CA TYR A 99 -20.95 -5.51 9.56
C TYR A 99 -20.85 -5.42 11.08
N SER A 100 -19.71 -5.84 11.62
CA SER A 100 -19.34 -5.60 13.01
C SER A 100 -18.07 -4.77 13.05
N PHE A 101 -17.86 -4.04 14.14
CA PHE A 101 -16.64 -3.28 14.33
C PHE A 101 -15.83 -3.87 15.47
N ILE A 102 -14.52 -3.94 15.27
CA ILE A 102 -13.55 -4.38 16.26
C ILE A 102 -12.47 -3.32 16.41
N GLY A 103 -11.99 -3.12 17.64
CA GLY A 103 -10.88 -2.23 17.92
C GLY A 103 -9.58 -3.01 17.83
N ILE A 104 -8.60 -2.51 17.10
CA ILE A 104 -7.25 -3.04 17.03
C ILE A 104 -6.32 -2.08 17.77
N PHE A 105 -5.45 -2.64 18.60
CA PHE A 105 -4.40 -1.92 19.31
C PHE A 105 -3.02 -2.49 18.98
N PHE A 106 -2.09 -1.58 18.71
CA PHE A 106 -0.67 -1.89 18.59
C PHE A 106 0.07 -1.32 19.79
N GLU A 107 0.92 -2.12 20.44
CA GLU A 107 1.74 -1.65 21.56
C GLU A 107 2.69 -0.53 21.10
N GLU A 108 3.34 -0.71 19.96
CA GLU A 108 4.31 0.22 19.39
C GLU A 108 3.68 1.22 18.42
N ARG A 109 3.95 2.52 18.64
CA ARG A 109 3.52 3.61 17.75
C ARG A 109 4.07 3.48 16.34
N THR A 110 5.31 3.01 16.21
CA THR A 110 5.98 2.82 14.92
C THR A 110 5.27 1.75 14.10
N VAL A 111 4.86 0.64 14.73
CA VAL A 111 4.13 -0.44 14.07
C VAL A 111 2.74 0.04 13.63
N ALA A 112 2.02 0.75 14.49
CA ALA A 112 0.73 1.36 14.16
C ALA A 112 0.83 2.31 12.95
N PHE A 113 1.88 3.14 12.91
CA PHE A 113 2.14 4.05 11.81
C PHE A 113 2.45 3.29 10.51
N ASN A 114 3.34 2.29 10.57
CA ASN A 114 3.68 1.46 9.42
C ASN A 114 2.46 0.73 8.84
N PHE A 115 1.58 0.20 9.70
CA PHE A 115 0.33 -0.42 9.29
C PHE A 115 -0.53 0.54 8.45
N LEU A 116 -0.76 1.76 8.93
CA LEU A 116 -1.55 2.75 8.21
C LEU A 116 -0.87 3.21 6.91
N CYS A 117 0.44 3.48 6.96
CA CYS A 117 1.22 3.89 5.78
C CYS A 117 1.20 2.82 4.69
N THR A 118 1.29 1.54 5.08
CA THR A 118 1.26 0.42 4.15
C THR A 118 -0.04 0.37 3.34
N ILE A 119 -1.18 0.58 4.03
CA ILE A 119 -2.50 0.65 3.38
C ILE A 119 -2.57 1.87 2.44
N ASN A 120 -2.14 3.04 2.92
CA ASN A 120 -2.17 4.27 2.16
C ASN A 120 -1.30 4.20 0.90
N ASP A 121 -0.06 3.70 1.03
CA ASP A 121 0.89 3.61 -0.08
C ASP A 121 0.41 2.64 -1.16
N PHE A 122 -0.23 1.53 -0.78
CA PHE A 122 -0.84 0.62 -1.75
C PHE A 122 -1.91 1.32 -2.61
N TYR A 123 -2.86 2.04 -2.00
CA TYR A 123 -3.90 2.74 -2.76
C TYR A 123 -3.36 3.95 -3.53
N ARG A 124 -2.39 4.68 -2.98
CA ARG A 124 -1.71 5.76 -3.70
C ARG A 124 -1.01 5.24 -4.96
N PHE A 125 -0.31 4.11 -4.85
CA PHE A 125 0.33 3.44 -5.98
C PHE A 125 -0.70 3.00 -7.03
N LYS A 126 -1.82 2.41 -6.60
CA LYS A 126 -2.92 2.01 -7.49
C LYS A 126 -3.53 3.19 -8.25
N ILE A 127 -3.80 4.31 -7.57
CA ILE A 127 -4.29 5.54 -8.21
C ILE A 127 -3.26 6.07 -9.22
N PHE A 128 -1.99 6.08 -8.85
CA PHE A 128 -0.91 6.56 -9.72
C PHE A 128 -0.81 5.71 -10.99
N ASN A 129 -0.82 4.38 -10.88
CA ASN A 129 -0.75 3.48 -12.04
C ASN A 129 -1.97 3.62 -12.94
N SER A 130 -3.18 3.75 -12.37
CA SER A 130 -4.40 4.00 -13.15
C SER A 130 -4.29 5.29 -13.97
N LYS A 131 -3.81 6.38 -13.34
CA LYS A 131 -3.55 7.65 -14.04
C LYS A 131 -2.48 7.50 -15.11
N PHE A 132 -1.37 6.84 -14.80
CA PHE A 132 -0.26 6.66 -15.73
C PHE A 132 -0.67 5.87 -16.97
N ASN A 133 -1.38 4.75 -16.79
CA ASN A 133 -1.94 3.96 -17.89
C ASN A 133 -2.90 4.79 -18.74
N SER A 134 -3.78 5.58 -18.12
CA SER A 134 -4.68 6.48 -18.86
C SER A 134 -3.93 7.55 -19.67
N VAL A 135 -2.76 8.01 -19.18
CA VAL A 135 -1.91 8.97 -19.89
C VAL A 135 -1.19 8.31 -21.07
N ILE A 136 -0.71 7.07 -20.92
CA ILE A 136 -0.09 6.29 -21.99
C ILE A 136 -1.12 5.97 -23.08
N GLU A 137 -2.34 5.59 -22.72
CA GLU A 137 -3.39 5.31 -23.70
C GLU A 137 -3.80 6.58 -24.47
N LYS A 138 -3.89 7.73 -23.78
CA LYS A 138 -4.22 9.01 -24.42
C LYS A 138 -3.09 9.58 -25.25
N LYS A 139 -1.83 9.41 -24.84
CA LYS A 139 -0.65 9.73 -25.64
C LYS A 139 -0.18 8.47 -26.33
N LYS A 140 -0.76 8.12 -27.50
CA LYS A 140 -0.20 7.10 -28.40
C LYS A 140 1.32 7.22 -28.42
N LEU A 141 1.98 6.37 -27.66
CA LEU A 141 3.41 6.47 -27.40
C LEU A 141 4.08 6.03 -28.71
N HIS A 142 4.65 6.98 -29.45
CA HIS A 142 5.40 6.64 -30.65
C HIS A 142 6.56 5.75 -30.23
N LYS A 143 6.53 4.48 -30.66
CA LYS A 143 7.70 3.61 -30.58
C LYS A 143 8.78 4.27 -31.43
N MET A 144 9.91 4.61 -30.80
CA MET A 144 11.07 5.08 -31.54
C MET A 144 11.61 3.93 -32.37
N ASN A 145 11.97 4.24 -33.60
CA ASN A 145 12.68 3.28 -34.44
C ASN A 145 14.14 3.19 -33.98
N GLU A 146 14.75 2.03 -34.22
CA GLU A 146 16.14 1.77 -33.87
C GLU A 146 17.05 2.80 -34.58
N GLY A 147 17.69 3.68 -33.80
CA GLY A 147 18.54 4.76 -34.30
C GLY A 147 18.00 6.20 -34.14
N GLU A 148 16.76 6.40 -33.69
CA GLU A 148 16.26 7.75 -33.36
C GLU A 148 16.96 8.32 -32.11
N LYS A 149 17.39 9.58 -32.18
CA LYS A 149 17.96 10.32 -31.04
C LYS A 149 16.95 11.31 -30.50
N ILE A 150 16.64 11.25 -29.20
CA ILE A 150 15.75 12.21 -28.54
C ILE A 150 16.55 13.48 -28.18
N THR A 151 16.27 14.59 -28.86
CA THR A 151 16.85 15.89 -28.49
C THR A 151 15.97 16.57 -27.44
N ILE A 152 16.36 16.52 -26.18
CA ILE A 152 15.64 17.19 -25.09
C ILE A 152 16.20 18.61 -24.94
N LYS A 153 15.39 19.63 -25.24
CA LYS A 153 15.72 21.04 -24.95
C LYS A 153 15.43 21.34 -23.48
N ILE A 154 16.43 21.17 -22.62
CA ILE A 154 16.31 21.51 -21.19
C ILE A 154 16.67 22.98 -20.98
N LYS A 155 15.67 23.79 -20.59
CA LYS A 155 15.84 25.23 -20.36
C LYS A 155 16.64 25.45 -19.08
N GLY A 156 17.83 26.04 -19.19
CA GLY A 156 18.68 26.42 -18.03
C GLY A 156 20.05 25.76 -17.96
N LEU A 157 20.34 24.74 -18.79
CA LEU A 157 21.67 24.13 -18.88
C LEU A 157 22.50 24.81 -19.97
N LYS A 158 23.51 25.61 -19.59
CA LYS A 158 24.59 26.01 -20.50
C LYS A 158 25.56 24.84 -20.62
N VAL A 159 25.31 23.94 -21.58
CA VAL A 159 26.27 22.89 -21.93
C VAL A 159 27.47 23.56 -22.60
N LYS A 160 28.65 23.45 -21.98
CA LYS A 160 29.93 23.85 -22.61
C LYS A 160 30.23 22.81 -23.68
N GLU A 161 30.20 23.20 -24.95
CA GLU A 161 30.62 22.33 -26.06
C GLU A 161 32.07 21.90 -25.84
N ARG A 162 32.30 20.58 -25.78
CA ARG A 162 33.64 20.01 -25.77
C ARG A 162 34.12 20.03 -27.21
N LYS A 163 35.12 20.87 -27.52
CA LYS A 163 35.75 20.89 -28.85
C LYS A 163 36.44 19.54 -29.09
N GLU A 164 36.01 18.83 -30.13
CA GLU A 164 36.75 17.69 -30.67
C GLU A 164 38.04 18.22 -31.32
N THR A 165 39.18 17.84 -30.75
CA THR A 165 40.49 18.03 -31.39
C THR A 165 40.70 16.89 -32.38
N ASN A 166 40.76 17.25 -33.66
CA ASN A 166 41.16 16.36 -34.75
C ASN A 166 42.65 16.00 -34.61
N ASP A 167 42.95 14.80 -34.13
CA ASP A 167 44.28 14.21 -34.28
C ASP A 167 44.34 13.40 -35.58
N LYS A 168 45.15 13.90 -36.52
CA LYS A 168 45.48 13.25 -37.79
C LYS A 168 46.54 12.17 -37.58
N ASN A 169 46.33 11.04 -38.26
CA ASN A 169 47.29 10.06 -38.78
C ASN A 169 48.45 9.58 -37.88
N PHE A 170 48.43 8.27 -37.57
CA PHE A 170 49.65 7.49 -37.48
C PHE A 170 49.43 6.15 -38.19
N ASP A 171 50.01 6.02 -39.39
CA ASP A 171 50.10 4.78 -40.14
C ASP A 171 50.97 3.78 -39.35
N LEU A 172 50.49 2.55 -39.22
CA LEU A 172 51.28 1.42 -38.76
C LEU A 172 51.18 0.30 -39.80
N GLU A 173 52.19 0.28 -40.68
CA GLU A 173 52.52 -0.89 -41.49
C GLU A 173 52.73 -2.11 -40.59
N SER A 174 52.21 -3.25 -41.03
CA SER A 174 52.42 -4.55 -40.40
C SER A 174 53.81 -5.08 -40.78
N PRO A 175 54.65 -5.55 -39.84
CA PRO A 175 55.87 -6.28 -40.20
C PRO A 175 55.53 -7.71 -40.61
N LYS A 176 56.31 -8.21 -41.59
CA LYS A 176 56.29 -9.58 -42.12
C LYS A 176 56.64 -10.64 -41.10
#